data_AF-A0AAW1PTK7-F1
#
_entry.id   AF-A0AAW1PTK7-F1
#
_cell.length_a   1.000
_cell.length_b   1.000
_cell.length_c   1.000
_cell.angle_alpha   90.00
_cell.angle_beta   90.00
_cell.angle_gamma   90.00
#
_symmetry.space_group_name_H-M   'P 1'
#
loop_
_entity.id
_entity.type
_entity.pdbx_description
1 polymer ?
#
loop_
_entity_poly.entity_id
_entity_poly.type
_entity_poly.pdbx_seq_one_letter_code
_entity_poly.pdbx_strand_id
1 'polypeptide(L)'
;MSSVRVKTHAYLYLIREREFLLARCNVFKLGRTMQAANMRIRRFNAYKKGSEVWLVLRVPFDFVVALEAQAKSSFRAAFEQHSDGYEYFVGDPHAMMRLLWNISDTAWTQQGVAAALPAMDGEPDAEDSEVEDEGQVAADPLLSSSKAYLTIVEVSDTQAALLRAKQRLSR
;
A
#
# COMPACT_ATOMS: atom_id res chain seq x y z
N MET A 1 14.63 -29.36 -20.97
CA MET A 1 14.50 -29.05 -19.53
C MET A 1 13.80 -27.72 -19.37
N SER A 2 12.58 -27.69 -18.85
CA SER A 2 11.83 -26.46 -18.62
C SER A 2 12.46 -25.72 -17.43
N SER A 3 13.07 -24.55 -17.68
CA SER A 3 13.58 -23.67 -16.62
C SER A 3 12.43 -23.25 -15.70
N VAL A 4 12.42 -23.74 -14.47
CA VAL A 4 11.48 -23.33 -13.42
C VAL A 4 11.82 -21.90 -13.05
N ARG A 5 10.95 -20.94 -13.42
CA ARG A 5 11.14 -19.54 -13.03
C ARG A 5 10.66 -19.37 -11.60
N VAL A 6 11.60 -19.12 -10.69
CA VAL A 6 11.30 -18.77 -9.29
C VAL A 6 10.53 -17.45 -9.27
N LYS A 7 9.40 -17.43 -8.57
CA LYS A 7 8.62 -16.21 -8.35
C LYS A 7 9.20 -15.48 -7.14
N THR A 8 9.50 -14.20 -7.29
CA THR A 8 10.19 -13.39 -6.27
C THR A 8 9.50 -12.05 -6.03
N HIS A 9 8.53 -11.68 -6.87
CA HIS A 9 7.78 -10.43 -6.74
C HIS A 9 6.30 -10.69 -6.55
N ALA A 10 5.71 -9.93 -5.65
CA ALA A 10 4.30 -9.93 -5.39
C ALA A 10 3.74 -8.51 -5.38
N TYR A 11 2.52 -8.37 -5.89
CA TYR A 11 1.84 -7.10 -5.98
C TYR A 11 0.38 -7.23 -5.57
N LEU A 12 -0.13 -6.20 -4.90
CA LEU A 12 -1.56 -5.90 -4.83
C LEU A 12 -1.87 -4.81 -5.85
N TYR A 13 -3.08 -4.81 -6.39
CA TYR A 13 -3.48 -3.82 -7.37
C TYR A 13 -4.98 -3.52 -7.32
N LEU A 14 -5.31 -2.32 -7.79
CA LEU A 14 -6.66 -1.85 -8.02
C LEU A 14 -6.82 -1.49 -9.51
N ILE A 15 -7.81 -2.06 -10.16
CA ILE A 15 -8.10 -1.84 -11.59
C ILE A 15 -9.59 -1.57 -11.80
N ARG A 16 -9.92 -0.71 -12.75
CA ARG A 16 -11.27 -0.55 -13.28
C ARG A 16 -11.33 -1.18 -14.66
N GLU A 17 -12.12 -2.24 -14.81
CA GLU A 17 -12.26 -2.91 -16.10
C GLU A 17 -13.05 -2.06 -17.10
N ARG A 18 -12.75 -2.22 -18.39
CA ARG A 18 -13.29 -1.42 -19.49
C ARG A 18 -14.82 -1.31 -19.46
N GLU A 19 -15.51 -2.40 -19.16
CA GLU A 19 -16.97 -2.49 -19.03
C GLU A 19 -17.52 -1.47 -18.03
N PHE A 20 -16.92 -1.35 -16.84
CA PHE A 20 -17.37 -0.41 -15.81
C PHE A 20 -17.01 1.03 -16.15
N LEU A 21 -15.94 1.24 -16.91
CA LEU A 21 -15.62 2.56 -17.46
C LEU A 21 -16.68 3.01 -18.47
N LEU A 22 -17.04 2.13 -19.43
CA LEU A 22 -18.05 2.40 -20.45
C LEU A 22 -19.45 2.59 -19.85
N ALA A 23 -19.78 1.80 -18.82
CA ALA A 23 -21.02 1.93 -18.06
C ALA A 23 -21.04 3.15 -17.12
N ARG A 24 -19.93 3.90 -17.01
CA ARG A 24 -19.76 5.02 -16.07
C ARG A 24 -20.01 4.63 -14.62
N CYS A 25 -19.73 3.38 -14.26
CA CYS A 25 -19.90 2.84 -12.91
C CYS A 25 -18.57 2.84 -12.16
N ASN A 26 -18.54 3.37 -10.94
CA ASN A 26 -17.36 3.39 -10.09
C ASN A 26 -17.16 2.02 -9.39
N VAL A 27 -16.95 0.99 -10.20
CA VAL A 27 -16.70 -0.38 -9.77
C VAL A 27 -15.24 -0.71 -10.02
N PHE A 28 -14.55 -1.13 -8.96
CA PHE A 28 -13.12 -1.43 -8.99
C PHE A 28 -12.87 -2.86 -8.54
N LYS A 29 -11.91 -3.50 -9.18
CA LYS A 29 -11.44 -4.84 -8.86
C LYS A 29 -10.17 -4.75 -8.03
N LEU A 30 -10.21 -5.37 -6.85
CA LEU A 30 -9.03 -5.64 -6.03
C LEU A 30 -8.41 -6.96 -6.46
N GLY A 31 -7.10 -7.00 -6.70
CA GLY A 31 -6.43 -8.24 -7.02
C GLY A 31 -4.98 -8.30 -6.57
N ARG A 32 -4.39 -9.49 -6.73
CA ARG A 32 -2.98 -9.74 -6.49
C ARG A 32 -2.32 -10.48 -7.65
N THR A 33 -1.01 -10.40 -7.71
CA THR A 33 -0.21 -11.23 -8.61
C THR A 33 1.13 -11.58 -7.99
N MET A 34 1.60 -12.79 -8.26
CA MET A 34 2.92 -13.29 -7.91
C MET A 34 3.64 -13.70 -9.18
N GLN A 35 4.83 -13.15 -9.44
CA GLN A 35 5.54 -13.38 -10.68
C GLN A 35 7.06 -13.49 -10.49
N ALA A 36 7.72 -14.00 -11.53
CA ALA A 36 9.17 -14.05 -11.61
C ALA A 36 9.78 -12.64 -11.63
N ALA A 37 11.10 -12.56 -11.44
CA ALA A 37 11.86 -11.32 -11.28
C ALA A 37 11.79 -10.31 -12.47
N ASN A 38 11.00 -10.57 -13.51
CA ASN A 38 10.89 -9.66 -14.64
C ASN A 38 10.02 -8.45 -14.26
N MET A 39 10.49 -7.24 -14.63
CA MET A 39 9.83 -5.97 -14.26
C MET A 39 8.42 -5.78 -14.85
N ARG A 40 8.00 -6.59 -15.84
CA ARG A 40 6.69 -6.47 -16.49
C ARG A 40 5.64 -7.34 -15.81
N ILE A 41 4.60 -6.70 -15.26
CA ILE A 41 3.44 -7.37 -14.64
C ILE A 41 2.57 -8.05 -15.70
N ARG A 42 2.77 -9.36 -15.88
CA ARG A 42 2.07 -10.14 -16.93
C ARG A 42 0.57 -10.24 -16.73
N ARG A 43 0.12 -10.20 -15.46
CA ARG A 43 -1.30 -10.28 -15.10
C ARG A 43 -2.14 -9.24 -15.81
N PHE A 44 -1.57 -8.06 -16.11
CA PHE A 44 -2.32 -6.99 -16.74
C PHE A 44 -2.64 -7.23 -18.22
N ASN A 45 -1.93 -8.15 -18.89
CA ASN A 45 -2.25 -8.53 -20.27
C ASN A 45 -3.59 -9.29 -20.38
N ALA A 46 -4.14 -9.80 -19.28
CA ALA A 46 -5.41 -10.51 -19.28
C ALA A 46 -6.64 -9.58 -19.29
N TYR A 47 -6.47 -8.30 -18.96
CA TYR A 47 -7.56 -7.33 -18.95
C TYR A 47 -7.80 -6.75 -20.33
N LYS A 48 -9.07 -6.46 -20.65
CA LYS A 48 -9.46 -5.87 -21.93
C LYS A 48 -8.77 -4.52 -22.13
N LYS A 49 -8.33 -4.22 -23.35
CA LYS A 49 -7.74 -2.92 -23.71
C LYS A 49 -8.70 -1.79 -23.35
N GLY A 50 -8.22 -0.77 -22.66
CA GLY A 50 -9.05 0.33 -22.13
C GLY A 50 -9.52 0.12 -20.69
N SER A 51 -9.05 -0.93 -20.01
CA SER A 51 -9.12 -1.01 -18.55
C SER A 51 -8.08 -0.07 -17.94
N GLU A 52 -8.40 0.52 -16.78
CA GLU A 52 -7.57 1.51 -16.09
C GLU A 52 -6.93 0.90 -14.86
N VAL A 53 -5.60 0.93 -14.77
CA VAL A 53 -4.88 0.56 -13.54
C VAL A 53 -4.76 1.79 -12.67
N TRP A 54 -5.36 1.75 -11.48
CA TRP A 54 -5.38 2.87 -10.55
C TRP A 54 -4.25 2.79 -9.53
N LEU A 55 -3.92 1.58 -9.08
CA LEU A 55 -2.90 1.38 -8.07
C LEU A 55 -2.20 0.04 -8.24
N VAL A 56 -0.89 0.03 -8.05
CA VAL A 56 -0.06 -1.17 -8.00
C VAL A 56 0.94 -1.01 -6.87
N LEU A 57 0.91 -1.93 -5.91
CA LEU A 57 1.75 -1.89 -4.71
C LEU A 57 2.59 -3.14 -4.66
N ARG A 58 3.90 -2.99 -4.59
CA ARG A 58 4.80 -4.09 -4.29
C ARG A 58 4.64 -4.46 -2.82
N VAL A 59 4.43 -5.73 -2.54
CA VAL A 59 4.28 -6.25 -1.18
C VAL A 59 5.26 -7.40 -0.93
N PRO A 60 5.50 -7.76 0.34
CA PRO A 60 6.31 -8.92 0.67
C PRO A 60 5.73 -10.19 0.03
N PHE A 61 6.61 -11.00 -0.57
CA PHE A 61 6.19 -12.14 -1.37
C PHE A 61 5.40 -13.17 -0.55
N ASP A 62 5.89 -13.50 0.64
CA ASP A 62 5.30 -14.53 1.50
C ASP A 62 3.96 -14.09 2.12
N PHE A 63 3.70 -12.78 2.17
CA PHE A 63 2.52 -12.21 2.83
C PHE A 63 1.40 -11.82 1.85
N VAL A 64 1.65 -11.80 0.54
CA VAL A 64 0.67 -11.28 -0.44
C VAL A 64 -0.70 -11.96 -0.36
N VAL A 65 -0.76 -13.25 -0.02
CA VAL A 65 -2.02 -13.99 0.11
C VAL A 65 -2.80 -13.50 1.34
N ALA A 66 -2.11 -13.36 2.48
CA ALA A 66 -2.70 -12.85 3.71
C ALA A 66 -3.13 -11.38 3.55
N LEU A 67 -2.31 -10.55 2.89
CA LEU A 67 -2.61 -9.15 2.63
C LEU A 67 -3.80 -8.99 1.68
N GLU A 68 -3.93 -9.83 0.65
CA GLU A 68 -5.13 -9.82 -0.20
C GLU A 68 -6.38 -10.17 0.61
N ALA A 69 -6.31 -11.18 1.49
CA ALA A 69 -7.44 -11.56 2.34
C ALA A 69 -7.84 -10.42 3.30
N GLN A 70 -6.86 -9.78 3.94
CA GLN A 70 -7.06 -8.61 4.79
C GLN A 70 -7.65 -7.43 4.00
N ALA A 71 -7.13 -7.17 2.80
CA ALA A 71 -7.64 -6.13 1.92
C ALA A 71 -9.09 -6.40 1.52
N LYS A 72 -9.44 -7.62 1.08
CA LYS A 72 -10.83 -7.99 0.77
C LYS A 72 -11.75 -7.85 1.98
N SER A 73 -11.30 -8.23 3.17
CA SER A 73 -12.08 -8.06 4.39
C SER A 73 -12.33 -6.59 4.72
N SER A 74 -11.28 -5.77 4.64
CA SER A 74 -11.36 -4.32 4.91
C SER A 74 -12.22 -3.61 3.87
N PHE A 75 -12.13 -4.01 2.60
CA PHE A 75 -12.96 -3.47 1.52
C PHE A 75 -14.44 -3.82 1.72
N ARG A 76 -14.78 -5.06 2.11
CA ARG A 76 -16.17 -5.43 2.43
C ARG A 76 -16.75 -4.66 3.60
N ALA A 77 -15.92 -4.25 4.56
CA ALA A 77 -16.36 -3.43 5.69
C ALA A 77 -16.54 -1.95 5.32
N ALA A 78 -15.74 -1.44 4.37
CA ALA A 78 -15.69 -0.02 4.02
C ALA A 78 -16.50 0.36 2.77
N PHE A 79 -16.78 -0.59 1.89
CA PHE A 79 -17.38 -0.36 0.57
C PHE A 79 -18.46 -1.40 0.26
N GLU A 80 -19.39 -1.02 -0.62
CA GLU A 80 -20.40 -1.93 -1.13
C GLU A 80 -19.76 -2.96 -2.07
N GLN A 81 -20.04 -4.23 -1.83
CA GLN A 81 -19.58 -5.30 -2.71
C GLN A 81 -20.47 -5.38 -3.97
N HIS A 82 -19.84 -5.43 -5.14
CA HIS A 82 -20.56 -5.54 -6.42
C HIS A 82 -20.92 -7.00 -6.74
N SER A 83 -22.01 -7.21 -7.47
CA SER A 83 -22.53 -8.55 -7.82
C SER A 83 -21.60 -9.39 -8.69
N ASP A 84 -20.71 -8.73 -9.46
CA ASP A 84 -19.79 -9.41 -10.40
C ASP A 84 -18.70 -10.23 -9.70
N GLY A 85 -18.57 -10.13 -8.38
CA GLY A 85 -17.79 -11.08 -7.58
C GLY A 85 -17.20 -10.53 -6.29
N TYR A 86 -16.57 -11.41 -5.49
CA TYR A 86 -15.96 -11.10 -4.19
C TYR A 86 -14.76 -10.15 -4.20
N GLU A 87 -14.34 -9.76 -5.39
CA GLU A 87 -13.19 -8.90 -5.64
C GLU A 87 -13.58 -7.55 -6.24
N TYR A 88 -14.88 -7.31 -6.46
CA TYR A 88 -15.41 -6.08 -7.04
C TYR A 88 -16.14 -5.24 -5.98
N PHE A 89 -15.83 -3.96 -5.94
CA PHE A 89 -16.37 -3.03 -4.95
C PHE A 89 -16.80 -1.72 -5.62
N VAL A 90 -17.88 -1.13 -5.11
CA VAL A 90 -18.41 0.17 -5.52
C VAL A 90 -17.93 1.25 -4.57
N GLY A 91 -17.41 2.37 -5.07
CA GLY A 91 -17.08 3.51 -4.23
C GLY A 91 -16.10 4.52 -4.82
N ASP A 92 -15.59 5.40 -3.96
CA ASP A 92 -14.59 6.41 -4.33
C ASP A 92 -13.22 5.76 -4.56
N PRO A 93 -12.62 5.89 -5.77
CA PRO A 93 -11.32 5.29 -6.06
C PRO A 93 -10.21 5.79 -5.12
N HIS A 94 -10.23 7.07 -4.74
CA HIS A 94 -9.18 7.62 -3.88
C HIS A 94 -9.24 7.04 -2.47
N ALA A 95 -10.44 6.82 -1.92
CA ALA A 95 -10.62 6.12 -0.65
C ALA A 95 -10.14 4.66 -0.73
N MET A 96 -10.46 3.95 -1.81
CA MET A 96 -9.98 2.58 -2.03
C MET A 96 -8.45 2.51 -2.14
N MET A 97 -7.84 3.46 -2.85
CA MET A 97 -6.39 3.57 -2.97
C MET A 97 -5.72 3.80 -1.60
N ARG A 98 -6.24 4.73 -0.80
CA ARG A 98 -5.73 5.01 0.55
C ARG A 98 -5.83 3.79 1.45
N LEU A 99 -6.96 3.08 1.43
CA LEU A 99 -7.14 1.88 2.25
C LEU A 99 -6.12 0.80 1.86
N LEU A 100 -5.95 0.54 0.56
CA LEU A 100 -5.02 -0.47 0.09
C LEU A 100 -3.56 -0.09 0.37
N TRP A 101 -3.22 1.19 0.23
CA TRP A 101 -1.91 1.73 0.61
C TRP A 101 -1.60 1.45 2.08
N ASN A 102 -2.50 1.84 2.98
CA ASN A 102 -2.30 1.67 4.43
C ASN A 102 -2.10 0.21 4.84
N ILE A 103 -2.84 -0.71 4.21
CA ILE A 103 -2.68 -2.16 4.42
C ILE A 103 -1.29 -2.62 3.96
N SER A 104 -0.84 -2.15 2.79
CA SER A 104 0.48 -2.53 2.27
C SER A 104 1.64 -1.95 3.08
N ASP A 105 1.50 -0.73 3.59
CA ASP A 105 2.54 -0.03 4.34
C ASP A 105 2.75 -0.68 5.71
N THR A 106 1.65 -0.98 6.42
CA THR A 106 1.68 -1.71 7.70
C THR A 106 2.41 -3.04 7.58
N ALA A 107 2.30 -3.72 6.43
CA ALA A 107 2.97 -4.99 6.19
C ALA A 107 4.50 -4.87 6.13
N TRP A 108 5.01 -3.82 5.49
CA TRP A 108 6.45 -3.55 5.45
C TRP A 108 6.98 -3.10 6.81
N THR A 109 6.19 -2.33 7.58
CA THR A 109 6.54 -1.97 8.96
C THR A 109 6.63 -3.21 9.85
N GLN A 110 5.64 -4.11 9.81
CA GLN A 110 5.65 -5.34 10.61
C GLN A 110 6.79 -6.29 10.22
N GLN A 111 7.12 -6.40 8.93
CA GLN A 111 8.27 -7.19 8.49
C GLN A 111 9.61 -6.57 8.93
N GLY A 112 9.72 -5.24 8.93
CA GLY A 112 10.91 -4.53 9.40
C GLY A 112 11.11 -4.67 10.91
N VAL A 113 10.04 -4.60 11.71
CA VAL A 113 10.10 -4.78 13.17
C VAL A 113 10.42 -6.24 13.54
N ALA A 114 9.80 -7.22 12.89
CA ALA A 114 10.09 -8.64 13.15
C ALA A 114 11.52 -9.05 12.74
N ALA A 115 12.07 -8.46 11.68
CA ALA A 115 13.46 -8.70 11.27
C ALA A 115 14.49 -7.97 12.15
N ALA A 116 14.09 -6.87 12.80
CA ALA A 116 14.94 -6.09 13.72
C ALA A 116 14.95 -6.64 15.17
N LEU A 117 14.17 -7.68 15.48
CA LEU A 117 14.17 -8.38 16.77
C LEU A 117 14.90 -9.74 16.71
N PRO A 118 16.25 -9.80 16.57
CA PRO A 118 16.99 -10.97 16.99
C PRO A 118 17.52 -10.82 18.43
N ALA A 119 17.13 -11.77 19.29
CA ALA A 119 17.77 -12.22 20.52
C ALA A 119 18.03 -11.19 21.64
N MET A 120 17.00 -10.87 22.42
CA MET A 120 17.17 -10.60 23.86
C MET A 120 16.65 -11.80 24.66
N ASP A 121 17.13 -13.00 24.32
CA ASP A 121 17.09 -14.14 25.23
C ASP A 121 18.38 -14.07 26.06
N GLY A 122 18.36 -13.19 27.06
CA GLY A 122 19.35 -13.13 28.13
C GLY A 122 18.58 -13.06 29.44
N GLU A 123 18.68 -14.12 30.23
CA GLU A 123 18.10 -14.20 31.58
C GLU A 123 18.46 -12.96 32.42
N PRO A 124 17.56 -12.46 33.28
CA PRO A 124 17.92 -11.43 34.23
C PRO A 124 18.75 -12.07 35.35
N ASP A 125 20.08 -12.08 35.18
CA ASP A 125 20.99 -12.22 36.30
C ASP A 125 20.96 -10.92 37.10
N ALA A 126 20.40 -11.02 38.31
CA ALA A 126 20.41 -9.98 39.32
C ALA A 126 21.80 -9.89 39.94
N GLU A 127 22.54 -8.80 39.72
CA GLU A 127 23.53 -8.31 40.67
C GLU A 127 23.57 -6.77 40.66
N ASP A 128 23.45 -6.21 41.87
CA ASP A 128 23.55 -4.80 42.21
C ASP A 128 24.97 -4.26 41.97
N SER A 129 25.10 -3.03 41.44
CA SER A 129 26.08 -2.07 41.94
C SER A 129 25.83 -0.67 41.37
N GLU A 130 25.58 0.28 42.27
CA GLU A 130 25.67 1.73 42.04
C GLU A 130 27.13 2.15 41.80
N VAL A 131 27.41 2.95 40.76
CA VAL A 131 28.48 3.97 40.77
C VAL A 131 28.10 5.10 39.80
N GLU A 132 28.06 6.33 40.31
CA GLU A 132 28.02 7.59 39.56
C GLU A 132 29.38 7.90 38.91
N ASP A 133 29.42 8.41 37.66
CA ASP A 133 30.24 9.60 37.31
C ASP A 133 29.95 10.08 35.87
N GLU A 134 30.07 11.40 35.69
CA GLU A 134 29.82 12.19 34.50
C GLU A 134 30.90 12.02 33.41
N GLY A 135 30.50 12.04 32.14
CA GLY A 135 31.46 12.11 31.03
C GLY A 135 30.79 12.17 29.65
N GLN A 136 30.78 13.36 29.07
CA GLN A 136 30.26 13.69 27.73
C GLN A 136 30.77 12.77 26.61
N VAL A 137 29.84 12.23 25.80
CA VAL A 137 30.13 11.84 24.41
C VAL A 137 28.94 12.17 23.50
N ALA A 138 29.28 12.80 22.38
CA ALA A 138 28.49 13.34 21.28
C ALA A 138 27.08 12.74 21.04
N ALA A 139 26.11 13.66 20.89
CA ALA A 139 24.81 13.38 20.30
C ALA A 139 24.97 12.93 18.83
N ASP A 140 24.70 11.66 18.56
CA ASP A 140 24.60 11.09 17.22
C ASP A 140 23.21 11.42 16.62
N PRO A 141 23.11 12.20 15.53
CA PRO A 141 21.83 12.65 14.99
C PRO A 141 21.29 11.64 13.96
N LEU A 142 20.96 10.42 14.38
CA LEU A 142 20.31 9.43 13.51
C LEU A 142 18.92 8.97 13.97
N LEU A 143 18.32 9.68 14.92
CA LEU A 143 16.91 9.56 15.33
C LEU A 143 16.01 10.69 14.76
N SER A 144 16.36 11.22 13.58
CA SER A 144 15.61 12.30 12.89
C SER A 144 15.00 11.89 11.53
N SER A 145 14.79 10.60 11.27
CA SER A 145 14.22 10.14 9.98
C SER A 145 12.77 9.65 10.02
N SER A 146 11.97 10.08 10.99
CA SER A 146 10.50 9.95 10.93
C SER A 146 9.80 11.14 10.26
N LYS A 147 10.54 12.03 9.58
CA LYS A 147 10.00 13.11 8.75
C LYS A 147 10.44 12.94 7.29
N ALA A 148 9.44 12.76 6.42
CA ALA A 148 9.44 12.67 4.95
C ALA A 148 9.12 11.23 4.51
N TYR A 149 7.91 10.93 4.01
CA TYR A 149 7.42 11.42 2.72
C TYR A 149 5.92 11.75 2.78
N LEU A 150 5.61 13.05 2.81
CA LEU A 150 4.33 13.55 2.33
C LEU A 150 4.55 13.99 0.88
N THR A 151 4.39 13.08 -0.08
CA THR A 151 4.38 13.47 -1.50
C THR A 151 3.02 14.09 -1.81
N ILE A 152 3.10 15.37 -2.18
CA ILE A 152 2.02 16.24 -2.63
C ILE A 152 1.09 15.50 -3.61
N VAL A 153 -0.19 15.44 -3.26
CA VAL A 153 -1.26 15.18 -4.23
C VAL A 153 -1.32 16.43 -5.12
N GLU A 154 -0.88 16.31 -6.37
CA GLU A 154 -1.18 17.33 -7.38
C GLU A 154 -2.71 17.43 -7.51
N VAL A 155 -3.25 18.52 -6.98
CA VAL A 155 -4.63 18.92 -7.22
C VAL A 155 -4.72 19.23 -8.71
N SER A 156 -5.49 18.43 -9.46
CA SER A 156 -5.72 18.68 -10.88
C SER A 156 -6.24 20.11 -11.08
N ASP A 157 -5.73 20.79 -12.11
CA ASP A 157 -5.98 22.21 -12.43
C ASP A 157 -7.47 22.62 -12.49
N THR A 158 -8.37 21.64 -12.55
CA THR A 158 -9.82 21.85 -12.59
C THR A 158 -10.40 22.37 -11.26
N GLN A 159 -9.87 21.98 -10.09
CA GLN A 159 -10.41 22.46 -8.81
C GLN A 159 -9.89 23.84 -8.41
N ALA A 160 -8.65 24.18 -8.78
CA ALA A 160 -8.07 25.51 -8.59
C ALA A 160 -8.80 26.58 -9.44
N ALA A 161 -9.23 26.21 -10.65
CA ALA A 161 -10.03 27.08 -11.51
C ALA A 161 -11.43 27.35 -10.92
N LEU A 162 -12.08 26.34 -10.35
CA LEU A 162 -13.40 26.48 -9.73
C LEU A 162 -13.38 27.37 -8.49
N LEU A 163 -12.30 27.29 -7.69
CA LEU A 163 -12.14 28.12 -6.49
C LEU A 163 -11.89 29.60 -6.83
N ARG A 164 -11.12 29.86 -7.89
CA ARG A 164 -10.88 31.23 -8.41
C ARG A 164 -12.12 31.84 -9.06
N ALA A 165 -12.97 31.02 -9.70
CA ALA A 165 -14.23 31.48 -10.26
C ALA A 165 -15.25 31.89 -9.18
N LYS A 166 -15.32 31.15 -8.07
CA LYS A 166 -16.22 31.47 -6.94
C LYS A 166 -15.82 32.74 -6.19
N GLN A 167 -14.54 33.05 -6.10
CA GLN A 167 -14.05 34.28 -5.44
C GLN A 167 -14.25 35.56 -6.28
N ARG A 168 -14.48 35.43 -7.58
CA ARG A 168 -14.80 36.58 -8.47
C ARG A 168 -16.28 36.93 -8.52
N LEU A 169 -17.17 36.04 -8.09
CA LEU A 169 -18.63 36.23 -8.11
C LEU A 169 -19.19 36.79 -6.79
N SER A 170 -18.36 37.05 -5.78
CA SER A 170 -18.76 37.66 -4.51
C SER A 170 -18.25 39.09 -4.31
N ARG A 171 -18.00 39.82 -5.40
CA ARG A 171 -17.73 41.27 -5.39
C ARG A 171 -18.76 42.00 -6.23
#